data_AF-A0A7C4SVR5-F1
#
_entry.id   AF-A0A7C4SVR5-F1
#
_cell.length_a   1.000
_cell.length_b   1.000
_cell.length_c   1.000
_cell.angle_alpha   90.00
_cell.angle_beta   90.00
_cell.angle_gamma   90.00
#
_symmetry.space_group_name_H-M   'P 1'
#
loop_
_entity.id
_entity.type
_entity.pdbx_description
1 polymer ?
#
loop_
_entity_poly.entity_id
_entity_poly.type
_entity_poly.pdbx_seq_one_letter_code
_entity_poly.pdbx_strand_id
1 'polypeptide(L)'
;MNSKRFSAVFRRNAMQKVKGPKPYRRCFGLDFAAHITANGDVYPCNVFVGKRQFIYGNICRAPFRKIWEGRQRRQVLTNIERSWDLGRCRDVCRLDEINRYLWELKNPGRHVNFI
;
A
#
# COMPACT_ATOMS: atom_id res chain seq x y z
N MET A 1 30.28 14.42 8.95
CA MET A 1 29.12 14.64 8.05
C MET A 1 29.10 16.07 7.49
N ASN A 2 30.25 16.64 7.09
CA ASN A 2 30.32 18.02 6.61
C ASN A 2 31.37 18.14 5.48
N SER A 3 31.23 17.30 4.45
CA SER A 3 32.08 17.36 3.25
C SER A 3 31.29 17.98 2.09
N LYS A 4 31.99 18.63 1.15
CA LYS A 4 31.39 19.28 -0.03
C LYS A 4 30.61 18.34 -0.96
N ARG A 5 30.62 17.03 -0.71
CA ARG A 5 29.90 16.00 -1.50
C ARG A 5 28.65 15.46 -0.82
N PHE A 6 28.33 15.92 0.38
CA PHE A 6 27.12 15.49 1.07
C PHE A 6 25.90 16.26 0.52
N SER A 7 24.89 15.52 0.05
CA SER A 7 23.59 16.07 -0.32
C SER A 7 22.48 15.26 0.36
N ALA A 8 21.41 15.94 0.74
CA ALA A 8 20.23 15.34 1.36
C ALA A 8 18.98 15.71 0.57
N VAL A 9 18.15 14.71 0.27
CA VAL A 9 16.85 14.91 -0.39
C VAL A 9 15.76 14.84 0.67
N PHE A 10 15.07 15.96 0.89
CA PHE A 10 13.99 16.05 1.86
C PHE A 10 12.61 16.02 1.19
N ARG A 11 11.80 15.02 1.55
CA ARG A 11 10.42 14.88 1.03
C ARG A 11 9.45 15.70 1.87
N ARG A 12 9.49 17.03 1.72
CA ARG A 12 8.67 17.99 2.49
C ARG A 12 7.18 17.62 2.54
N ASN A 13 6.59 17.29 1.40
CA ASN A 13 5.17 16.95 1.32
C ASN A 13 4.83 15.68 2.10
N ALA A 14 5.71 14.67 2.08
CA ALA A 14 5.51 13.45 2.86
C ALA A 14 5.53 13.74 4.37
N MET A 15 6.42 14.64 4.82
CA MET A 15 6.52 15.01 6.23
C MET A 15 5.33 15.86 6.70
N GLN A 16 4.80 16.75 5.86
CA GLN A 16 3.60 17.51 6.21
C GLN A 16 2.38 16.60 6.40
N LYS A 17 2.29 15.51 5.63
CA LYS A 17 1.18 14.54 5.68
C LYS A 17 1.15 13.68 6.95
N VAL A 18 2.26 13.59 7.68
CA VAL A 18 2.33 12.87 8.98
C VAL A 18 1.49 13.56 10.06
N LYS A 19 1.17 14.84 9.90
CA LYS A 19 0.50 15.66 10.93
C LYS A 19 -1.01 15.40 11.09
N GLY A 20 -1.60 14.46 10.35
CA GLY A 20 -3.04 14.24 10.38
C GLY A 20 -3.47 12.83 9.96
N PRO A 21 -4.75 12.47 10.18
CA PRO A 21 -5.27 11.17 9.82
C PRO A 21 -5.25 10.96 8.31
N LYS A 22 -5.26 9.69 7.89
CA LYS A 22 -5.34 9.33 6.47
C LYS A 22 -6.70 9.78 5.90
N PRO A 23 -6.74 10.49 4.76
CA PRO A 23 -7.99 11.03 4.19
C PRO A 23 -8.81 9.98 3.41
N TYR A 24 -8.52 8.70 3.59
CA TYR A 24 -9.16 7.58 2.90
C TYR A 24 -9.46 6.46 3.89
N ARG A 25 -10.56 5.72 3.66
CA ARG A 25 -11.00 4.63 4.55
C ARG A 25 -10.64 3.23 4.07
N ARG A 26 -10.17 3.11 2.82
CA ARG A 26 -9.74 1.84 2.21
C ARG A 26 -8.39 2.01 1.51
N CYS A 27 -7.55 0.99 1.59
CA CYS A 27 -6.26 0.95 0.90
C CYS A 27 -6.41 0.32 -0.50
N PHE A 28 -6.85 1.10 -1.49
CA PHE A 28 -6.92 0.67 -2.89
C PHE A 28 -5.56 0.39 -3.52
N GLY A 29 -4.47 0.93 -2.97
CA GLY A 29 -3.11 0.71 -3.45
C GLY A 29 -2.65 -0.75 -3.39
N LEU A 30 -3.30 -1.61 -2.59
CA LEU A 30 -2.99 -3.06 -2.54
C LEU A 30 -3.33 -3.78 -3.84
N ASP A 31 -4.17 -3.18 -4.69
CA ASP A 31 -4.45 -3.73 -6.01
C ASP A 31 -3.31 -3.52 -7.01
N PHE A 32 -2.37 -2.63 -6.69
CA PHE A 32 -1.29 -2.19 -7.60
C PHE A 32 0.11 -2.48 -7.06
N ALA A 33 0.22 -2.97 -5.83
CA ALA A 33 1.50 -3.20 -5.19
C ALA A 33 1.54 -4.56 -4.48
N ALA A 34 2.73 -5.15 -4.47
CA ALA A 34 3.06 -6.34 -3.71
C ALA A 34 4.37 -6.12 -2.97
N HIS A 35 4.58 -6.89 -1.90
CA HIS A 35 5.86 -6.98 -1.21
C HIS A 35 6.36 -8.42 -1.28
N ILE A 36 7.54 -8.63 -1.85
CA ILE A 36 8.18 -9.95 -1.92
C ILE A 36 9.31 -9.95 -0.92
N THR A 37 9.29 -10.92 -0.02
CA THR A 37 10.32 -11.09 1.01
C THR A 37 11.46 -11.97 0.51
N ALA A 38 12.59 -12.00 1.22
CA ALA A 38 13.80 -12.71 0.79
C ALA A 38 13.61 -14.24 0.64
N ASN A 39 12.64 -14.84 1.36
CA ASN A 39 12.31 -16.25 1.24
C ASN A 39 11.31 -16.54 0.08
N GLY A 40 10.94 -15.52 -0.70
CA GLY A 40 10.02 -15.60 -1.83
C GLY A 40 8.54 -15.41 -1.48
N ASP A 41 8.16 -15.22 -0.22
CA ASP A 41 6.74 -15.01 0.13
C ASP A 41 6.24 -13.65 -0.38
N VAL A 42 5.07 -13.66 -1.01
CA VAL A 42 4.40 -12.48 -1.58
C VAL A 42 3.28 -12.02 -0.64
N TYR A 43 3.35 -10.75 -0.25
CA TYR A 43 2.42 -10.08 0.65
C TYR A 43 1.77 -8.85 -0.02
N PRO A 44 0.62 -8.36 0.51
CA PRO A 44 0.01 -7.11 0.06
C PRO A 44 0.88 -5.87 0.28
N CYS A 45 1.54 -5.82 1.44
CA CYS A 45 2.23 -4.64 1.95
C CYS A 45 3.20 -5.06 3.06
N ASN A 46 4.20 -4.22 3.35
CA ASN A 46 5.20 -4.49 4.38
C ASN A 46 4.61 -4.64 5.80
N VAL A 47 3.46 -4.02 6.10
CA VAL A 47 2.78 -4.12 7.41
C VAL A 47 2.29 -5.55 7.70
N PHE A 48 2.13 -6.37 6.67
CA PHE A 48 1.65 -7.75 6.78
C PHE A 48 2.76 -8.80 6.81
N VAL A 49 4.02 -8.40 6.60
CA VAL A 49 5.15 -9.33 6.58
C VAL A 49 5.25 -10.06 7.92
N GLY A 50 5.43 -11.39 7.86
CA GLY A 50 5.48 -12.27 9.03
C GLY A 50 4.11 -12.81 9.47
N LYS A 51 3.00 -12.26 8.94
CA LYS A 51 1.65 -12.72 9.26
C LYS A 51 1.14 -13.67 8.16
N ARG A 52 1.31 -14.98 8.40
CA ARG A 52 1.07 -16.04 7.40
C ARG A 52 -0.30 -15.98 6.74
N GLN A 53 -1.32 -15.51 7.43
CA GLN A 53 -2.68 -15.36 6.90
C GLN A 53 -2.80 -14.35 5.75
N PHE A 54 -1.81 -13.47 5.57
CA PHE A 54 -1.80 -12.49 4.48
C PHE A 54 -0.89 -12.89 3.31
N ILE A 55 -0.33 -14.10 3.30
CA ILE A 55 0.49 -14.59 2.19
C ILE A 55 -0.41 -14.86 0.96
N TYR A 56 -0.03 -14.28 -0.18
CA TYR A 56 -0.65 -14.58 -1.48
C TYR A 56 -0.12 -15.89 -2.08
N GLY A 57 1.16 -16.17 -1.85
CA GLY A 57 1.88 -17.32 -2.38
C GLY A 57 3.39 -17.12 -2.24
N ASN A 58 4.17 -18.00 -2.85
CA ASN A 58 5.63 -17.93 -2.83
C ASN A 58 6.20 -18.06 -4.26
N ILE A 59 7.02 -17.10 -4.68
CA ILE A 59 7.55 -17.03 -6.06
C ILE A 59 8.51 -18.16 -6.40
N CYS A 60 9.12 -18.81 -5.41
CA CYS A 60 9.97 -19.99 -5.63
C CYS A 60 9.15 -21.24 -5.93
N ARG A 61 7.82 -21.21 -5.72
CA ARG A 61 6.91 -22.35 -5.91
C ARG A 61 5.94 -22.17 -7.08
N ALA A 62 5.64 -20.92 -7.46
CA ALA A 62 4.70 -20.63 -8.54
C ALA A 62 5.08 -19.33 -9.27
N PRO A 63 4.80 -19.22 -10.59
CA PRO A 63 4.98 -17.96 -11.30
C PRO A 63 4.17 -16.83 -10.66
N PHE A 64 4.76 -15.63 -10.62
CA PHE A 64 4.14 -14.47 -10.00
C PHE A 64 2.72 -14.21 -10.53
N ARG A 65 2.49 -14.34 -11.84
CA ARG A 65 1.18 -14.19 -12.46
C ARG A 65 0.11 -15.09 -11.82
N LYS A 66 0.44 -16.37 -11.58
CA LYS A 66 -0.47 -17.33 -10.94
C LYS A 66 -0.80 -16.94 -9.49
N ILE A 67 0.18 -16.38 -8.77
CA ILE A 67 -0.01 -15.87 -7.41
C ILE A 67 -0.92 -14.63 -7.44
N TRP A 68 -0.65 -13.71 -8.36
CA TRP A 68 -1.32 -12.41 -8.47
C TRP A 68 -2.77 -12.50 -8.95
N GLU A 69 -3.04 -13.38 -9.92
CA GLU A 69 -4.39 -13.65 -10.43
C GLU A 69 -5.13 -14.73 -9.57
N GLY A 70 -4.43 -15.32 -8.60
CA GLY A 70 -4.90 -16.41 -7.78
C GLY A 70 -6.07 -16.07 -6.85
N ARG A 71 -6.81 -17.10 -6.43
CA ARG A 71 -7.92 -16.98 -5.45
C ARG A 71 -7.42 -16.54 -4.07
N GLN A 72 -6.22 -16.99 -3.68
CA GLN A 72 -5.61 -16.64 -2.39
C GLN A 72 -5.45 -15.12 -2.23
N ARG A 73 -4.91 -14.42 -3.24
CA ARG A 73 -4.80 -12.96 -3.21
C ARG A 73 -6.15 -12.28 -3.02
N ARG A 74 -7.17 -12.71 -3.77
CA ARG A 74 -8.54 -12.18 -3.64
C ARG A 74 -9.10 -12.36 -2.23
N GLN A 75 -8.94 -13.55 -1.64
CA GLN A 75 -9.40 -13.80 -0.27
C GLN A 75 -8.71 -12.90 0.75
N VAL A 76 -7.38 -12.76 0.64
CA VAL A 76 -6.59 -11.91 1.54
C VAL A 76 -7.01 -10.44 1.41
N LEU A 77 -7.19 -9.94 0.19
CA LEU A 77 -7.64 -8.57 -0.05
C LEU A 77 -9.04 -8.30 0.53
N THR A 78 -9.99 -9.22 0.31
CA THR A 78 -11.34 -9.14 0.90
C THR A 78 -11.28 -9.13 2.43
N ASN A 79 -10.41 -9.95 3.03
CA ASN A 79 -10.24 -9.98 4.48
C ASN A 79 -9.66 -8.66 5.01
N ILE A 80 -8.66 -8.09 4.34
CA ILE A 80 -8.08 -6.79 4.70
C ILE A 80 -9.15 -5.70 4.60
N GLU A 81 -9.89 -5.63 3.50
CA GLU A 81 -10.94 -4.64 3.32
C GLU A 81 -12.00 -4.67 4.43
N ARG A 82 -12.40 -5.87 4.86
CA ARG A 82 -13.47 -6.04 5.86
C ARG A 82 -13.03 -5.78 7.29
N SER A 83 -11.77 -6.08 7.63
CA SER A 83 -11.34 -6.20 9.03
C SER A 83 -10.12 -5.36 9.40
N TRP A 84 -9.42 -4.77 8.43
CA TRP A 84 -8.19 -4.05 8.71
C TRP A 84 -8.45 -2.59 9.04
N ASP A 85 -8.00 -2.19 10.22
CA ASP A 85 -7.97 -0.79 10.65
C ASP A 85 -6.75 -0.07 10.05
N LEU A 86 -7.00 0.96 9.23
CA LEU A 86 -5.97 1.80 8.63
C LEU A 86 -5.18 2.62 9.65
N GLY A 87 -5.68 2.82 10.87
CA GLY A 87 -4.93 3.42 11.98
C GLY A 87 -3.70 2.59 12.38
N ARG A 88 -3.67 1.30 12.02
CA ARG A 88 -2.51 0.41 12.24
C ARG A 88 -1.45 0.49 11.14
N CYS A 89 -1.69 1.29 10.10
CA CYS A 89 -0.73 1.53 9.03
C CYS A 89 0.28 2.59 9.44
N ARG A 90 1.47 2.57 8.83
CA ARG A 90 2.49 3.59 9.06
C ARG A 90 2.00 4.97 8.58
N ASP A 91 2.39 6.01 9.31
CA ASP A 91 2.11 7.40 8.93
C ASP A 91 2.73 7.70 7.56
N VAL A 92 4.01 7.38 7.40
CA VAL A 92 4.74 7.47 6.14
C VAL A 92 4.52 6.20 5.31
N CYS A 93 3.34 6.09 4.72
CA CYS A 93 2.98 4.97 3.85
C CYS A 93 3.42 5.22 2.40
N ARG A 94 4.08 4.24 1.77
CA ARG A 94 4.45 4.32 0.34
C ARG A 94 3.23 4.38 -0.59
N LEU A 95 2.11 3.81 -0.15
CA LEU A 95 0.85 3.77 -0.90
C LEU A 95 -0.06 4.97 -0.59
N ASP A 96 0.39 5.97 0.20
CA ASP A 96 -0.47 7.06 0.63
C ASP A 96 -0.99 7.91 -0.55
N GLU A 97 -0.11 8.30 -1.49
CA GLU A 97 -0.48 9.13 -2.64
C GLU A 97 -1.47 8.42 -3.58
N ILE A 98 -1.18 7.16 -3.94
CA ILE A 98 -2.08 6.39 -4.82
C ILE A 98 -3.42 6.18 -4.13
N ASN A 99 -3.46 5.98 -2.81
CA ASN A 99 -4.72 5.85 -2.09
C ASN A 99 -5.52 7.13 -2.06
N ARG A 100 -4.89 8.30 -1.86
CA ARG A 100 -5.59 9.60 -1.93
C ARG A 100 -6.25 9.78 -3.30
N TYR A 101 -5.47 9.59 -4.34
CA TYR A 101 -5.93 9.72 -5.72
C TYR A 101 -7.07 8.74 -6.04
N LEU A 102 -6.88 7.44 -5.74
CA LEU A 102 -7.92 6.42 -5.98
C LEU A 102 -9.16 6.65 -5.12
N TRP A 103 -9.00 7.19 -3.90
CA TRP A 103 -10.13 7.52 -3.05
C TRP A 103 -10.98 8.65 -3.64
N GLU A 104 -10.36 9.72 -4.13
CA GLU A 104 -11.05 10.81 -4.83
C GLU A 104 -11.74 10.32 -6.11
N LEU A 105 -11.07 9.46 -6.90
CA LEU A 105 -11.68 8.87 -8.10
C LEU A 105 -12.89 7.99 -7.78
N LYS A 106 -12.84 7.23 -6.68
CA LYS A 106 -13.94 6.35 -6.26
C LYS A 106 -15.05 7.09 -5.51
N ASN A 107 -14.75 8.25 -4.94
CA ASN A 107 -15.67 9.09 -4.18
C ASN A 107 -15.60 10.53 -4.72
N PRO A 108 -15.98 10.75 -5.99
CA PRO A 108 -15.87 12.07 -6.59
C PRO A 108 -16.74 13.07 -5.81
N GLY A 109 -16.19 14.26 -5.57
CA GLY A 109 -16.96 15.38 -5.03
C GLY A 109 -18.07 15.79 -6.00
N ARG A 110 -19.07 16.52 -5.49
CA ARG A 110 -20.26 16.93 -6.28
C ARG A 110 -19.92 17.74 -7.54
N HIS A 111 -18.73 18.35 -7.63
CA HIS A 111 -18.35 19.28 -8.69
C HIS A 111 -17.09 18.92 -9.50
N VAL A 112 -16.68 17.66 -9.57
CA VAL A 112 -15.44 17.29 -10.28
C VAL A 112 -15.46 17.52 -11.80
N ASN A 113 -16.64 17.71 -12.41
CA ASN A 113 -16.82 17.76 -13.87
C ASN A 113 -17.60 19.00 -14.37
N PHE A 114 -17.67 20.10 -13.60
CA PHE A 114 -18.25 21.33 -14.16
C PHE A 114 -17.18 21.99 -15.05
N ILE A 115 -17.42 21.92 -16.37
CA ILE A 115 -16.76 22.71 -17.42
C ILE A 115 -17.47 24.04 -17.53
#